data_AF-A0A7J3VP47-F1
#
_entry.id   AF-A0A7J3VP47-F1
#
_cell.length_a   1.000
_cell.length_b   1.000
_cell.length_c   1.000
_cell.angle_alpha   90.00
_cell.angle_beta   90.00
_cell.angle_gamma   90.00
#
_symmetry.space_group_name_H-M   'P 1'
#
loop_
_entity.id
_entity.type
_entity.pdbx_description
1 polymer ?
#
loop_
_entity_poly.entity_id
_entity_poly.type
_entity_poly.pdbx_seq_one_letter_code
_entity_poly.pdbx_strand_id
1 'polypeptide(L)'
;MVVVKIPYYMQLASINDLARLASALEVVPLPVYALRLDGEDVLAVGVNIGLERPLFCYVNGECSGEFIAYRVYMGSEEINMVNAANNPVYSYAPIIRVREMPKRIL
;
A
#
# COMPACT_ATOMS: atom_id res chain seq x y z
N MET A 1 1.73 27.61 15.26
CA MET A 1 1.95 27.43 13.80
C MET A 1 2.48 26.03 13.60
N VAL A 2 1.69 25.11 13.03
CA VAL A 2 2.17 23.75 12.74
C VAL A 2 2.98 23.83 11.45
N VAL A 3 4.28 23.56 11.51
CA VAL A 3 5.12 23.46 10.31
C VAL A 3 4.78 22.13 9.65
N VAL A 4 4.00 22.16 8.58
CA VAL A 4 3.67 20.97 7.79
C VAL A 4 4.92 20.57 7.01
N LYS A 5 5.54 19.46 7.44
CA LYS A 5 6.65 18.85 6.71
C LYS A 5 6.06 17.95 5.61
N ILE A 6 6.34 18.29 4.34
CA ILE A 6 5.88 17.52 3.17
C ILE A 6 6.39 16.07 3.27
N PRO A 7 5.54 15.04 3.05
CA PRO A 7 5.95 13.64 3.06
C PRO A 7 7.03 13.31 2.02
N TYR A 8 7.76 12.24 2.26
CA TYR A 8 8.60 11.62 1.23
C TYR A 8 7.76 10.66 0.39
N TYR A 9 8.03 10.63 -0.91
CA TYR A 9 7.40 9.70 -1.85
C TYR A 9 8.48 8.85 -2.52
N MET A 10 8.30 7.53 -2.52
CA MET A 10 9.22 6.59 -3.12
C MET A 10 8.47 5.65 -4.06
N GLN A 11 8.83 5.67 -5.34
CA GLN A 11 8.30 4.70 -6.29
C GLN A 11 8.99 3.35 -6.10
N LEU A 12 8.20 2.28 -6.07
CA LEU A 12 8.66 0.90 -5.99
C LEU A 12 8.74 0.29 -7.38
N ALA A 13 9.57 -0.76 -7.53
CA ALA A 13 9.75 -1.43 -8.82
C ALA A 13 8.53 -2.27 -9.22
N SER A 14 7.79 -2.82 -8.25
CA SER A 14 6.68 -3.74 -8.53
C SER A 14 5.62 -3.76 -7.42
N ILE A 15 4.46 -4.33 -7.75
CA ILE A 15 3.41 -4.63 -6.76
C ILE A 15 3.89 -5.63 -5.70
N ASN A 16 4.87 -6.49 -6.02
CA ASN A 16 5.44 -7.41 -5.06
C ASN A 16 6.17 -6.68 -3.94
N ASP A 17 6.92 -5.64 -4.28
CA ASP A 17 7.63 -4.83 -3.28
C ASP A 17 6.64 -4.10 -2.37
N LEU A 18 5.53 -3.61 -2.93
CA LEU A 18 4.46 -2.99 -2.17
C LEU A 18 3.77 -4.00 -1.23
N ALA A 19 3.48 -5.20 -1.73
CA ALA A 19 2.85 -6.27 -0.95
C ALA A 19 3.74 -6.73 0.22
N ARG A 20 5.06 -6.84 0.00
CA ARG A 20 6.03 -7.15 1.07
C ARG A 20 6.00 -6.09 2.17
N LEU A 21 6.05 -4.82 1.79
CA LEU A 21 5.99 -3.70 2.73
C LEU A 21 4.67 -3.69 3.50
N ALA A 22 3.55 -3.94 2.81
CA ALA A 22 2.23 -3.89 3.43
C ALA A 22 1.89 -5.11 4.29
N SER A 23 2.40 -6.31 3.97
CA SER A 23 1.89 -7.56 4.55
C SER A 23 2.94 -8.53 5.09
N ALA A 24 4.20 -8.42 4.66
CA ALA A 24 5.25 -9.37 5.05
C ALA A 24 6.13 -8.88 6.21
N LEU A 25 6.36 -7.56 6.27
CA LEU A 25 7.27 -6.94 7.24
C LEU A 25 6.57 -6.43 8.50
N GLU A 26 5.25 -6.64 8.60
CA GLU A 26 4.41 -6.08 9.65
C GLU A 26 3.58 -7.18 10.31
N VAL A 27 3.44 -7.13 11.63
CA VAL A 27 2.59 -8.07 12.39
C VAL A 27 1.11 -7.85 12.06
N VAL A 28 0.72 -6.59 11.84
CA VAL A 28 -0.60 -6.19 11.37
C VAL A 28 -0.41 -5.56 10.00
N PRO A 29 -0.98 -6.13 8.92
CA PRO A 29 -0.82 -5.58 7.60
C PRO A 29 -1.24 -4.12 7.50
N LEU A 30 -0.41 -3.31 6.86
CA LEU A 30 -0.69 -1.89 6.61
C LEU A 30 -1.78 -1.76 5.55
N PRO A 31 -2.69 -0.79 5.68
CA PRO A 31 -3.64 -0.50 4.63
C PRO A 31 -2.92 0.02 3.38
N VAL A 32 -3.35 -0.48 2.22
CA VAL A 32 -2.93 0.02 0.92
C VAL A 32 -3.99 0.98 0.41
N TYR A 33 -3.58 2.13 -0.10
CA TYR A 33 -4.48 3.14 -0.65
C TYR A 33 -4.48 3.03 -2.17
N ALA A 34 -5.67 2.83 -2.75
CA ALA A 34 -5.88 2.93 -4.18
C ALA A 34 -6.40 4.33 -4.49
N LEU A 35 -5.67 5.09 -5.30
CA LEU A 35 -6.02 6.46 -5.66
C LEU A 35 -5.67 6.74 -7.12
N ARG A 36 -6.28 7.80 -7.68
CA ARG A 36 -5.92 8.32 -8.99
C ARG A 36 -5.14 9.63 -8.82
N LEU A 37 -3.91 9.66 -9.31
CA LEU A 37 -3.00 10.81 -9.24
C LEU A 37 -2.61 11.23 -10.65
N ASP A 38 -2.89 12.48 -11.02
CA ASP A 38 -2.60 13.05 -12.34
C ASP A 38 -3.10 12.20 -13.53
N GLY A 39 -4.19 11.45 -13.32
CA GLY A 39 -4.79 10.59 -14.34
C GLY A 39 -4.24 9.16 -14.36
N GLU A 40 -3.31 8.80 -13.49
CA GLU A 40 -2.75 7.45 -13.34
C GLU A 40 -3.31 6.77 -12.09
N ASP A 41 -3.60 5.47 -12.18
CA ASP A 41 -4.00 4.67 -11.02
C ASP A 41 -2.76 4.25 -10.23
N VAL A 42 -2.80 4.48 -8.93
CA VAL A 42 -1.68 4.29 -8.01
C VAL A 42 -2.14 3.50 -6.79
N LEU A 43 -1.29 2.56 -6.39
CA LEU A 43 -1.36 1.88 -5.09
C LEU A 43 -0.23 2.41 -4.20
N ALA A 44 -0.57 2.82 -2.99
CA ALA A 44 0.39 3.41 -2.05
C ALA A 44 0.25 2.86 -0.64
N VAL A 45 1.36 2.76 0.09
CA VAL A 45 1.39 2.42 1.51
C VAL A 45 2.18 3.46 2.28
N GLY A 46 1.65 3.89 3.42
CA GLY A 46 2.36 4.76 4.36
C GLY A 46 3.23 3.92 5.29
N VAL A 47 4.54 4.17 5.31
CA VAL A 47 5.50 3.44 6.16
C VAL A 47 6.00 4.36 7.26
N ASN A 48 5.97 3.88 8.50
CA ASN A 48 6.54 4.60 9.64
C ASN A 48 7.92 4.05 10.01
N ILE A 49 8.97 4.70 9.52
CA ILE A 49 10.38 4.32 9.77
C ILE A 49 11.08 5.29 10.73
N GLY A 50 10.34 5.94 11.63
CA GLY A 50 10.91 6.88 12.61
C GLY A 50 11.51 8.14 12.00
N LEU A 51 11.20 8.43 10.73
CA LEU A 51 11.57 9.68 10.07
C LEU A 51 10.78 10.85 10.67
N GLU A 52 11.37 12.05 10.58
CA GLU A 52 10.67 13.29 10.94
C GLU A 52 9.43 13.58 10.07
N ARG A 53 9.25 12.85 8.98
CA ARG A 53 8.20 13.02 7.98
C ARG A 53 7.67 11.65 7.53
N PRO A 54 6.38 11.52 7.21
CA PRO A 54 5.85 10.27 6.66
C PRO A 54 6.54 9.88 5.36
N LEU A 55 6.75 8.58 5.14
CA LEU A 55 7.18 8.02 3.86
C LEU A 55 6.00 7.29 3.22
N PHE A 56 5.66 7.66 1.99
CA PHE A 56 4.71 6.94 1.15
C PHE A 56 5.45 6.20 0.05
N CYS A 57 5.35 4.88 0.05
CA CYS A 57 5.86 4.04 -1.03
C CYS A 57 4.71 3.71 -1.99
N TYR A 58 4.94 3.79 -3.30
CA TYR A 58 3.88 3.63 -4.29
C TYR A 58 4.30 2.87 -5.55
N VAL A 59 3.32 2.32 -6.26
CA VAL A 59 3.47 1.71 -7.59
C VAL A 59 2.31 2.17 -8.47
N ASN A 60 2.56 2.33 -9.77
CA ASN A 60 1.50 2.57 -10.74
C ASN A 60 0.80 1.24 -11.02
N GLY A 61 -0.53 1.21 -10.96
CA GLY A 61 -1.29 0.00 -11.20
C GLY A 61 -2.75 0.13 -10.78
N GLU A 62 -3.60 -0.60 -11.50
CA GLU A 62 -5.02 -0.68 -11.20
C GLU A 62 -5.29 -1.59 -10.00
N CYS A 63 -6.35 -1.26 -9.26
CA CYS A 63 -6.82 -2.07 -8.15
C CYS A 63 -8.01 -2.94 -8.57
N SER A 64 -7.81 -4.27 -8.57
CA SER A 64 -8.81 -5.26 -8.99
C SER A 64 -9.46 -6.05 -7.83
N GLY A 65 -9.23 -5.64 -6.58
CA GLY A 65 -9.80 -6.31 -5.40
C GLY A 65 -9.92 -5.43 -4.17
N GLU A 66 -10.28 -6.02 -3.04
CA GLU A 66 -10.47 -5.34 -1.76
C GLU A 66 -9.31 -5.61 -0.77
N PHE A 67 -8.47 -6.60 -1.07
CA PHE A 67 -7.29 -6.97 -0.29
C PHE A 67 -6.11 -7.33 -1.20
N ILE A 68 -4.90 -7.04 -0.75
CA ILE A 68 -3.69 -7.71 -1.21
C ILE A 68 -3.46 -8.93 -0.31
N ALA A 69 -3.55 -10.12 -0.88
CA ALA A 69 -3.23 -11.37 -0.22
C ALA A 69 -1.77 -11.73 -0.49
N TYR A 70 -0.99 -11.86 0.57
CA TYR A 70 0.43 -12.20 0.52
C TYR A 70 0.70 -13.50 1.26
N ARG A 71 1.49 -14.40 0.67
CA ARG A 71 2.11 -15.51 1.40
C ARG A 71 3.45 -15.89 0.80
N VAL A 72 4.26 -16.57 1.59
CA VAL A 72 5.40 -17.35 1.13
C VAL A 72 5.10 -18.82 1.38
N TYR A 73 5.10 -19.64 0.34
CA TYR A 73 4.84 -21.07 0.42
C TYR A 73 5.90 -21.84 -0.37
N MET A 74 6.59 -22.77 0.30
CA MET A 74 7.64 -23.61 -0.31
C MET A 74 8.71 -22.82 -1.08
N GLY A 75 9.10 -21.64 -0.56
CA GLY A 75 10.08 -20.77 -1.19
C GLY A 75 9.56 -19.95 -2.38
N SER A 76 8.27 -20.08 -2.73
CA SER A 76 7.60 -19.24 -3.71
C SER A 76 6.82 -18.14 -3.01
N GLU A 77 6.97 -16.91 -3.51
CA GLU A 77 6.16 -15.78 -3.09
C GLU A 77 4.91 -15.70 -3.96
N GLU A 78 3.76 -15.59 -3.30
CA GLU A 78 2.47 -15.43 -3.96
C GLU A 78 1.78 -14.16 -3.49
N ILE A 79 1.39 -13.34 -4.46
CA ILE A 79 0.69 -12.08 -4.26
C ILE A 79 -0.51 -12.04 -5.18
N ASN A 80 -1.70 -11.77 -4.62
CA ASN A 80 -2.94 -11.67 -5.38
C ASN A 80 -3.79 -10.50 -4.87
N MET A 81 -4.55 -9.87 -5.75
CA MET A 81 -5.65 -8.99 -5.34
C MET A 81 -6.94 -9.81 -5.26
N VAL A 82 -7.62 -9.76 -4.12
CA VAL A 82 -8.82 -10.58 -3.86
C VAL A 82 -9.93 -9.77 -3.23
N ASN A 83 -11.18 -10.23 -3.38
CA ASN A 83 -12.35 -9.54 -2.84
C ASN A 83 -12.68 -9.93 -1.38
N ALA A 84 -12.06 -10.97 -0.84
CA ALA A 84 -12.34 -11.44 0.52
C ALA A 84 -11.11 -12.10 1.17
N ALA A 85 -10.96 -11.90 2.48
CA ALA A 85 -9.94 -12.53 3.30
C ALA A 85 -10.42 -13.88 3.88
N ASN A 86 -10.65 -14.86 3.01
CA ASN A 86 -11.29 -16.13 3.39
C ASN A 86 -10.31 -17.31 3.59
N ASN A 87 -9.05 -17.17 3.19
CA ASN A 87 -8.05 -18.22 3.33
C ASN A 87 -7.01 -17.82 4.39
N PRO A 88 -6.99 -18.46 5.58
CA PRO A 88 -6.16 -18.03 6.71
C PRO A 88 -4.65 -18.23 6.51
N VAL A 89 -4.22 -18.89 5.42
CA VAL A 89 -2.78 -19.06 5.11
C VAL A 89 -2.13 -17.83 4.50
N TYR A 90 -2.92 -16.81 4.15
CA TYR A 90 -2.43 -15.54 3.62
C TYR A 90 -2.50 -14.45 4.69
N SER A 91 -1.55 -13.52 4.60
CA SER A 91 -1.63 -12.20 5.22
C SER A 91 -2.39 -11.26 4.28
N TYR A 92 -3.33 -10.47 4.79
CA TYR A 92 -4.18 -9.61 3.97
C TYR A 92 -4.00 -8.14 4.35
N ALA A 93 -3.45 -7.35 3.44
CA ALA A 93 -3.51 -5.89 3.53
C ALA A 93 -4.82 -5.39 2.91
N PRO A 94 -5.69 -4.67 3.65
CA PRO A 94 -6.90 -4.11 3.08
C PRO A 94 -6.58 -2.98 2.11
N ILE A 95 -7.35 -2.89 1.03
CA ILE A 95 -7.24 -1.82 0.05
C ILE A 95 -8.33 -0.77 0.31
N ILE A 96 -7.92 0.46 0.61
CA ILE A 96 -8.79 1.60 0.83
C ILE A 96 -8.84 2.42 -0.46
N ARG A 97 -10.02 2.51 -1.08
CA ARG A 97 -10.23 3.33 -2.28
C ARG A 97 -10.43 4.79 -1.89
N VAL A 98 -9.47 5.63 -2.27
CA VAL A 98 -9.53 7.08 -2.06
C VAL A 98 -10.32 7.69 -3.21
N ARG A 99 -11.52 8.19 -2.91
CA ARG A 99 -12.42 8.79 -3.92
C ARG A 99 -11.86 10.09 -4.47
N GLU A 100 -11.38 10.96 -3.60
CA GLU A 100 -10.80 12.25 -3.94
C GLU A 100 -9.69 12.57 -2.96
N MET A 101 -8.55 13.04 -3.47
CA MET A 101 -7.51 13.59 -2.60
C MET A 101 -8.02 14.90 -1.97
N PRO A 102 -7.67 15.16 -0.69
CA PRO A 102 -8.02 16.42 -0.06
C PRO A 102 -7.50 17.59 -0.91
N LYS A 103 -8.38 18.55 -1.22
CA LYS A 103 -8.04 19.70 -2.07
C LYS A 103 -7.00 20.65 -1.45
N ARG A 104 -6.49 20.36 -0.25
CA ARG A 104 -5.42 21.11 0.43
C ARG A 104 -4.83 20.34 1.62
N ILE A 105 -3.57 19.96 1.51
CA ILE A 105 -2.55 20.14 2.57
C ILE A 105 -1.27 20.59 1.85
N LEU A 106 -1.29 21.81 1.32
CA LEU A 106 -0.12 22.55 0.81
C LEU A 106 -0.14 23.94 1.45
#